data_AF-A0A374C3I5-F1
#
_entry.id   AF-A0A374C3I5-F1
#
_cell.length_a   1.000
_cell.length_b   1.000
_cell.length_c   1.000
_cell.angle_alpha   90.00
_cell.angle_beta   90.00
_cell.angle_gamma   90.00
#
_symmetry.space_group_name_H-M   'P 1'
#
loop_
_entity.id
_entity.type
_entity.pdbx_description
1 polymer ?
#
loop_
_entity_poly.entity_id
_entity_poly.type
_entity_poly.pdbx_seq_one_letter_code
_entity_poly.pdbx_strand_id
1 'polypeptide(L)'
;MKRKGKKPFPSRNQIDACRLLAKWCKHTNAAEAEVKFSDNSDRVIFSVVAWKSVDKHGNIIRWHNNRFFYLPYKSFKAMPYKMTLAKYKSHKQNIA
;
A
#
# COMPACT_ATOMS: atom_id res chain seq x y z
N MET A 1 19.13 -13.74 22.90
CA MET A 1 19.41 -13.01 21.64
C MET A 1 18.16 -12.99 20.77
N LYS A 2 17.36 -11.91 20.78
CA LYS A 2 16.20 -11.79 19.88
C LYS A 2 16.72 -11.66 18.45
N ARG A 3 16.51 -12.69 17.61
CA ARG A 3 16.77 -12.59 16.16
C ARG A 3 16.03 -11.35 15.68
N LYS A 4 16.76 -10.33 15.18
CA LYS A 4 16.16 -9.15 14.53
C LYS A 4 15.28 -9.70 13.41
N GLY A 5 13.97 -9.80 13.66
CA GLY A 5 13.02 -10.40 12.74
C GLY A 5 13.17 -9.74 11.38
N LYS A 6 13.36 -10.54 10.33
CA LYS A 6 13.39 -10.06 8.94
C LYS A 6 12.28 -9.03 8.77
N LYS A 7 12.61 -7.83 8.29
CA LYS A 7 11.62 -6.78 7.99
C LYS A 7 10.47 -7.45 7.23
N PRO A 8 9.21 -7.44 7.74
CA PRO A 8 8.13 -8.09 7.03
C PRO A 8 7.92 -7.36 5.71
N PHE A 9 8.45 -7.96 4.65
CA PHE A 9 8.10 -7.66 3.29
C PHE A 9 6.79 -8.39 2.98
N PRO A 10 5.90 -7.79 2.19
CA PRO A 10 4.72 -8.49 1.71
C PRO A 10 5.12 -9.79 1.00
N SER A 11 4.46 -10.90 1.35
CA SER A 11 4.56 -12.14 0.59
C SER A 11 3.99 -11.97 -0.81
N ARG A 12 4.22 -12.94 -1.70
CA ARG A 12 3.67 -12.89 -3.07
C ARG A 12 2.14 -12.79 -3.08
N ASN A 13 1.46 -13.59 -2.27
CA ASN A 13 -0.01 -13.56 -2.16
C ASN A 13 -0.50 -12.20 -1.65
N GLN A 14 0.23 -11.57 -0.73
CA GLN A 14 -0.07 -10.24 -0.23
C GLN A 14 0.11 -9.16 -1.31
N ILE A 15 1.16 -9.28 -2.15
CA ILE A 15 1.38 -8.40 -3.31
C ILE A 15 0.25 -8.57 -4.34
N ASP A 16 -0.20 -9.79 -4.60
CA ASP A 16 -1.27 -10.06 -5.56
C ASP A 16 -2.62 -9.49 -5.07
N ALA A 17 -2.91 -9.56 -3.77
CA ALA A 17 -4.04 -8.87 -3.16
C ALA A 17 -3.93 -7.33 -3.31
N CYS A 18 -2.74 -6.76 -3.10
CA CYS A 18 -2.51 -5.33 -3.36
C CYS A 18 -2.71 -4.95 -4.82
N ARG A 19 -2.35 -5.81 -5.78
CA ARG A 19 -2.61 -5.57 -7.22
C ARG A 19 -4.11 -5.53 -7.51
N LEU A 20 -4.87 -6.44 -6.92
CA LEU A 20 -6.33 -6.44 -7.08
C LEU A 20 -6.91 -5.12 -6.57
N LEU A 21 -6.49 -4.69 -5.38
CA LEU A 21 -6.91 -3.42 -4.77
C LEU A 21 -6.51 -2.20 -5.63
N ALA A 22 -5.28 -2.18 -6.15
CA ALA A 22 -4.79 -1.13 -7.04
C ALA A 22 -5.56 -1.09 -8.37
N LYS A 23 -5.89 -2.26 -8.92
CA LYS A 23 -6.72 -2.38 -10.13
C LYS A 23 -8.13 -1.85 -9.89
N TRP A 24 -8.72 -2.17 -8.74
CA TRP A 24 -10.01 -1.62 -8.31
C TRP A 24 -9.96 -0.10 -8.21
N CYS A 25 -8.97 0.45 -7.50
CA CYS A 25 -8.76 1.89 -7.37
C CYS A 25 -8.67 2.58 -8.74
N LYS A 26 -7.97 1.98 -9.70
CA LYS A 26 -7.89 2.50 -11.08
C LYS A 26 -9.23 2.40 -11.82
N HIS A 27 -9.92 1.27 -11.72
CA HIS A 27 -11.18 1.04 -12.43
C HIS A 27 -12.30 1.97 -11.94
N THR A 28 -12.40 2.19 -10.63
CA THR A 28 -13.40 3.09 -10.05
C THR A 28 -13.00 4.56 -10.13
N ASN A 29 -11.82 4.86 -10.69
CA ASN A 29 -11.21 6.18 -10.67
C ASN A 29 -11.03 6.77 -9.25
N ALA A 30 -11.16 5.94 -8.21
CA ALA A 30 -11.02 6.33 -6.82
C ALA A 30 -9.59 6.81 -6.54
N ALA A 31 -9.48 7.77 -5.63
CA ALA A 31 -8.19 8.35 -5.25
C ALA A 31 -7.36 7.42 -4.35
N GLU A 32 -8.04 6.63 -3.50
CA GLU A 32 -7.45 5.51 -2.78
C GLU A 32 -8.48 4.40 -2.56
N ALA A 33 -7.98 3.19 -2.36
CA ALA A 33 -8.77 2.04 -1.90
C ALA A 33 -8.10 1.44 -0.67
N GLU A 34 -8.85 1.25 0.41
CA GLU A 34 -8.34 0.76 1.70
C GLU A 34 -9.08 -0.50 2.13
N VAL A 35 -8.33 -1.49 2.59
CA VAL A 35 -8.84 -2.68 3.27
C VAL A 35 -8.36 -2.63 4.71
N LYS A 36 -9.29 -2.67 5.66
CA LYS A 36 -9.03 -2.72 7.10
C LYS A 36 -9.48 -4.07 7.65
N PHE A 37 -8.64 -4.63 8.50
CA PHE A 37 -8.98 -5.77 9.33
C PHE A 37 -9.04 -5.23 10.75
N SER A 38 -10.18 -5.44 11.39
CA SER A 38 -10.43 -5.06 12.76
C SER A 38 -10.63 -6.30 13.62
N ASP A 39 -10.36 -6.19 14.92
CA ASP A 39 -10.78 -7.19 15.89
C ASP A 39 -12.26 -7.01 16.29
N ASN A 40 -12.75 -7.84 17.21
CA ASN A 40 -14.11 -7.77 17.73
C ASN A 40 -14.42 -6.48 18.52
N SER A 41 -13.41 -5.65 18.79
CA SER A 41 -13.53 -4.34 19.44
C SER A 41 -13.41 -3.19 18.43
N ASP A 42 -13.59 -3.47 17.14
CA ASP A 42 -13.46 -2.54 16.01
C ASP A 42 -12.08 -1.88 15.87
N ARG A 43 -11.10 -2.34 16.64
CA ARG A 43 -9.75 -1.81 16.56
C ARG A 43 -9.07 -2.33 15.31
N VAL A 44 -8.61 -1.43 14.46
CA VAL A 44 -7.85 -1.79 13.25
C VAL A 44 -6.54 -2.47 13.67
N ILE A 45 -6.46 -3.77 13.43
CA ILE A 45 -5.26 -4.59 13.65
C ILE A 45 -4.33 -4.57 12.44
N PHE A 46 -4.89 -4.35 11.25
CA PHE A 46 -4.13 -4.34 10.01
C PHE A 46 -4.83 -3.51 8.93
N SER A 47 -4.07 -2.74 8.16
CA SER A 47 -4.61 -2.02 7.01
C SER A 47 -3.65 -2.03 5.83
N VAL A 48 -4.26 -2.02 4.65
CA VAL A 48 -3.58 -1.90 3.36
C VAL A 48 -4.31 -0.86 2.56
N VAL A 49 -3.57 0.12 2.04
CA VAL A 49 -4.12 1.14 1.15
C VAL A 49 -3.38 1.09 -0.16
N ALA A 50 -4.12 1.01 -1.26
CA ALA A 50 -3.60 1.30 -2.58
C ALA A 50 -3.98 2.74 -2.96
N TRP A 51 -2.99 3.54 -3.30
CA TRP A 51 -3.22 4.88 -3.82
C TRP A 51 -3.37 4.83 -5.32
N LYS A 52 -4.19 5.74 -5.87
CA LYS A 52 -4.26 5.97 -7.31
C LYS A 52 -2.85 6.21 -7.85
N SER A 53 -2.61 5.70 -9.06
CA SER A 53 -1.32 5.71 -9.74
C SER A 53 -0.65 7.09 -9.61
N VAL A 54 0.48 7.17 -8.92
CA VAL A 54 1.25 8.42 -8.77
C VAL A 54 2.09 8.72 -10.02
N ASP A 55 2.29 7.70 -10.85
CA ASP A 55 2.93 7.76 -12.15
C ASP A 55 2.17 6.82 -13.12
N LYS A 56 2.59 6.73 -14.38
CA LYS A 56 1.97 5.82 -15.37
C LYS A 56 2.42 4.35 -15.21
N HIS A 57 3.25 4.04 -14.22
CA HIS A 57 4.03 2.81 -14.15
C HIS A 57 3.70 1.92 -12.94
N GLY A 58 3.01 2.44 -11.92
CA GLY A 58 2.55 1.66 -10.78
C GLY A 58 1.81 2.46 -9.71
N ASN A 59 1.54 1.78 -8.59
CA ASN A 59 0.84 2.35 -7.44
C ASN A 59 1.74 2.39 -6.22
N ILE A 60 1.46 3.36 -5.34
CA ILE A 60 1.99 3.32 -3.97
C ILE A 60 1.02 2.50 -3.12
N ILE A 61 1.57 1.55 -2.40
CA ILE A 61 0.87 0.76 -1.39
C ILE A 61 1.33 1.21 -0.02
N ARG A 62 0.41 1.67 0.82
CA ARG A 62 0.63 1.82 2.26
C ARG A 62 0.27 0.49 2.92
N TRP A 63 1.29 -0.26 3.29
CA TRP A 63 1.21 -1.47 4.08
C TRP A 63 1.28 -1.11 5.58
N HIS A 64 0.58 -1.88 6.41
CA HIS A 64 0.58 -1.85 7.87
C HIS A 64 1.76 -1.12 8.56
N ASN A 65 1.44 -0.34 9.59
CA ASN A 65 2.37 0.54 10.32
C ASN A 65 3.05 1.57 9.41
N ASN A 66 2.31 2.17 8.46
CA ASN A 66 2.80 3.22 7.56
C ASN A 66 4.08 2.85 6.79
N ARG A 67 4.20 1.59 6.38
CA ARG A 67 5.27 1.14 5.49
C ARG A 67 4.82 1.28 4.06
N PHE A 68 5.62 1.96 3.26
CA PHE A 68 5.25 2.22 1.88
C PHE A 68 6.02 1.31 0.94
N PHE A 69 5.32 0.82 -0.07
CA PHE A 69 5.88 0.04 -1.16
C PHE A 69 5.42 0.63 -2.49
N TYR A 70 6.30 0.57 -3.48
CA TYR A 70 5.97 0.85 -4.86
C TYR A 70 5.67 -0.48 -5.55
N LEU A 71 4.53 -0.56 -6.21
CA LEU A 71 4.04 -1.74 -6.91
C LEU A 71 3.96 -1.43 -8.41
N PRO A 72 5.00 -1.80 -9.20
CA PRO A 72 4.98 -1.58 -10.64
C PRO A 72 3.95 -2.50 -11.33
N TYR A 73 3.26 -2.00 -12.36
CA TYR A 73 2.26 -2.78 -13.09
C TYR A 73 2.84 -4.03 -13.77
N LYS A 74 4.08 -3.94 -14.26
CA LYS A 74 4.76 -5.02 -15.00
C LYS A 74 5.70 -5.86 -14.13
N SER A 75 5.63 -5.73 -12.79
CA SER A 75 6.53 -6.43 -11.87
C SER A 75 5.76 -7.26 -10.87
N PHE A 76 6.25 -8.48 -10.62
CA PHE A 76 5.77 -9.36 -9.55
C PHE A 76 6.28 -8.97 -8.15
N LYS A 77 7.17 -7.98 -8.06
CA LYS A 77 7.85 -7.55 -6.83
C LYS A 77 7.41 -6.14 -6.43
N ALA A 78 7.03 -5.99 -5.16
CA ALA A 78 6.86 -4.70 -4.51
C ALA A 78 8.21 -4.22 -3.97
N MET A 79 8.56 -2.97 -4.24
CA MET A 79 9.82 -2.36 -3.81
C MET A 79 9.57 -1.45 -2.60
N PRO A 80 10.45 -1.41 -1.59
CA PRO A 80 10.31 -0.43 -0.51
C PRO A 80 10.29 0.98 -1.09
N TYR A 81 9.32 1.79 -0.66
CA TYR A 81 9.19 3.16 -1.10
C TYR A 81 9.52 4.11 0.05
N LYS A 82 10.54 4.94 -0.14
CA LYS A 82 10.92 5.96 0.85
C LYS A 82 9.90 7.10 0.82
N MET A 83 8.88 6.96 1.65
CA MET A 83 7.86 8.00 1.85
C MET A 83 8.35 9.02 2.88
N THR A 84 8.53 10.27 2.43
CA THR A 84 8.78 11.42 3.31
C THR A 84 7.46 12.12 3.64
N LEU A 85 7.42 12.91 4.72
CA LEU A 85 6.22 13.70 5.07
C LEU A 85 5.76 14.63 3.93
N ALA A 86 6.68 15.30 3.23
CA ALA A 86 6.36 16.17 2.10
C ALA A 86 5.68 15.40 0.96
N LYS A 87 6.26 14.28 0.52
CA LYS A 87 5.64 13.36 -0.46
C LYS A 87 4.28 12.88 -0.01
N TYR A 88 4.13 12.49 1.26
CA TYR A 88 2.84 12.03 1.80
C TYR A 88 1.77 13.12 1.67
N LYS A 89 2.08 14.35 2.08
CA LYS A 89 1.17 15.50 1.95
C LYS A 89 0.83 15.78 0.49
N SER A 90 1.82 15.77 -0.40
CA SER A 90 1.61 15.97 -1.83
C SER A 90 0.70 14.90 -2.44
N HIS A 91 0.93 13.62 -2.13
CA HIS A 91 0.05 12.54 -2.59
C HIS A 91 -1.36 12.68 -2.04
N LYS A 92 -1.53 13.01 -0.75
CA LYS A 92 -2.86 13.24 -0.15
C LYS A 92 -3.59 14.44 -0.75
N GLN A 93 -2.89 15.53 -1.08
CA GLN A 93 -3.49 16.68 -1.77
C GLN A 93 -3.96 16.36 -3.18
N ASN A 94 -3.27 15.45 -3.89
CA ASN A 94 -3.71 15.00 -5.22
C ASN A 94 -4.84 13.95 -5.16
N ILE A 95 -5.21 13.49 -3.96
CA ILE A 95 -6.24 12.48 -3.71
C ILE A 95 -7.58 13.14 -3.30
N ALA A 96 -7.54 14.35 -2.72
CA ALA A 96 -8.71 15.13 -2.30
C ALA A 96 -9.23 16.01 -3.45
#